data_AF-A0A499UPP2-F1
#
_entry.id   AF-A0A499UPP2-F1
#
_cell.length_a   1.000
_cell.length_b   1.000
_cell.length_c   1.000
_cell.angle_alpha   90.00
_cell.angle_beta   90.00
_cell.angle_gamma   90.00
#
_symmetry.space_group_name_H-M   'P 1'
#
loop_
_entity.id
_entity.type
_entity.pdbx_description
1 polymer ?
#
loop_
_entity_poly.entity_id
_entity_poly.type
_entity_poly.pdbx_seq_one_letter_code
_entity_poly.pdbx_strand_id
1 'polypeptide(L)'
;MEGLAALIFTKYVFAFEITGALLITAAVGAMVLTHRERTERARTQREQAEARVRTGRNVPPLPAPGVYARHNAVDIPGLLPDGTPSELTVNATLRGRGQIRDVSSEALAELAALEQRSQRWLGRNAKDTGKKAEDAAEPEHGENGANGENGENAASANSRGVAK
;
A
#
# COMPACT_ATOMS: atom_id res chain seq x y z
N MET A 1 -39.89 -58.62 21.12
CA MET A 1 -39.33 -57.82 20.00
C MET A 1 -37.91 -58.32 19.72
N GLU A 2 -37.73 -59.46 19.07
CA GLU A 2 -36.41 -60.10 18.90
C GLU A 2 -35.98 -60.30 17.44
N GLY A 3 -36.82 -59.91 16.46
CA GLY A 3 -36.58 -60.23 15.05
C GLY A 3 -35.47 -59.42 14.36
N LEU A 4 -35.16 -58.21 14.83
CA LEU A 4 -34.20 -57.33 14.14
C LEU A 4 -32.76 -57.83 14.31
N ALA A 5 -32.38 -58.21 15.53
CA ALA A 5 -31.04 -58.75 15.80
C ALA A 5 -30.80 -60.03 14.99
N ALA A 6 -31.79 -60.94 14.94
CA ALA A 6 -31.70 -62.15 14.13
C ALA A 6 -31.43 -61.82 12.66
N LEU A 7 -32.10 -60.82 12.09
CA LEU A 7 -31.93 -60.44 10.69
C LEU A 7 -30.56 -59.78 10.40
N ILE A 8 -30.06 -58.95 11.34
CA ILE A 8 -28.74 -58.30 11.23
C ILE A 8 -27.61 -59.34 11.30
N PHE A 9 -27.67 -60.27 12.25
CA PHE A 9 -26.61 -61.26 12.47
C PHE A 9 -26.68 -62.49 11.54
N THR A 10 -27.77 -62.67 10.78
CA THR A 10 -27.87 -63.75 9.80
C THR A 10 -27.85 -63.22 8.37
N LYS A 11 -28.92 -62.56 7.94
CA LYS A 11 -29.12 -62.13 6.55
C LYS A 11 -28.22 -60.96 6.14
N TYR A 12 -27.92 -60.05 7.06
CA TYR A 12 -27.19 -58.81 6.77
C TYR A 12 -25.77 -58.75 7.36
N VAL A 13 -25.19 -59.90 7.73
CA VAL A 13 -23.86 -59.95 8.35
C VAL A 13 -22.80 -59.20 7.53
N PHE A 14 -22.84 -59.31 6.19
CA PHE A 14 -21.88 -58.62 5.33
C PHE A 14 -22.05 -57.10 5.31
N ALA A 15 -23.28 -56.61 5.29
CA ALA A 15 -23.56 -55.17 5.34
C ALA A 15 -23.18 -54.58 6.71
N PHE A 16 -23.42 -55.32 7.79
CA PHE A 16 -23.01 -54.95 9.14
C PHE A 16 -21.49 -54.86 9.25
N GLU A 17 -20.75 -55.87 8.78
CA GLU A 17 -19.28 -55.88 8.76
C GLU A 17 -18.68 -54.72 7.97
N ILE A 18 -19.22 -54.41 6.78
CA ILE A 18 -18.77 -53.25 5.99
C ILE A 18 -19.01 -51.95 6.77
N THR A 19 -20.14 -51.81 7.45
CA THR A 19 -20.44 -50.62 8.25
C THR A 19 -19.48 -50.51 9.43
N GLY A 20 -19.17 -51.62 10.10
CA GLY A 20 -18.16 -51.67 11.16
C GLY A 20 -16.77 -51.26 10.65
N ALA A 21 -16.32 -51.85 9.54
CA ALA A 21 -15.06 -51.50 8.90
C ALA A 21 -15.01 -50.02 8.48
N LEU A 22 -16.12 -49.49 7.95
CA LEU A 22 -16.24 -48.08 7.59
C LEU A 22 -16.12 -47.17 8.83
N LEU A 23 -16.79 -47.50 9.93
CA LEU A 23 -16.72 -46.71 11.17
C LEU A 23 -15.31 -46.72 11.77
N ILE A 24 -14.63 -47.87 11.78
CA ILE A 24 -13.23 -47.97 12.22
C ILE A 24 -12.34 -47.10 11.32
N THR A 25 -12.48 -47.22 10.00
CA THR A 25 -11.70 -46.45 9.03
C THR A 25 -11.95 -44.95 9.18
N ALA A 26 -13.20 -44.54 9.40
CA ALA A 26 -13.58 -43.14 9.62
C ALA A 26 -12.96 -42.60 10.93
N ALA A 27 -12.99 -43.37 12.01
CA ALA A 27 -12.38 -42.99 13.28
C ALA A 27 -10.85 -42.84 13.15
N VAL A 28 -10.18 -43.80 12.53
CA VAL A 28 -8.73 -43.73 12.26
C VAL A 28 -8.42 -42.55 11.34
N GLY A 29 -9.17 -42.37 10.26
CA GLY A 29 -9.01 -41.23 9.35
C GLY A 29 -9.19 -39.88 10.05
N ALA A 30 -10.18 -39.77 10.94
CA ALA A 30 -10.40 -38.57 11.74
C ALA A 30 -9.23 -38.31 12.71
N MET A 31 -8.73 -39.34 13.42
CA MET A 31 -7.56 -39.21 14.29
C MET A 31 -6.33 -38.74 13.50
N VAL A 32 -6.07 -39.33 12.33
CA VAL A 32 -4.93 -38.95 11.48
C VAL A 32 -5.07 -37.53 10.93
N LEU A 33 -6.26 -37.10 10.51
CA LEU A 33 -6.47 -35.76 9.96
C LEU A 33 -6.42 -34.66 11.01
N THR A 34 -6.92 -34.96 12.22
CA THR A 34 -7.04 -33.96 13.30
C THR A 34 -5.79 -33.88 14.16
N HIS A 35 -5.03 -34.97 14.29
CA HIS A 35 -3.84 -35.00 15.10
C HIS A 35 -2.61 -34.57 14.29
N ARG A 36 -2.30 -33.27 14.35
CA ARG A 36 -1.04 -32.75 13.82
C ARG A 36 0.07 -32.95 14.85
N GLU A 37 0.71 -34.11 14.82
CA GLU A 37 1.89 -34.35 15.63
C GLU A 37 3.09 -33.61 15.03
N ARG A 38 3.82 -32.85 15.87
CA ARG A 38 5.10 -32.27 15.46
C ARG A 38 6.16 -33.37 15.60
N THR A 39 6.53 -33.97 14.48
CA THR A 39 7.57 -35.01 14.41
C THR A 39 8.96 -34.47 14.77
N GLU A 40 9.18 -33.16 14.67
CA GLU A 40 10.44 -32.50 14.99
C GLU A 40 10.31 -31.51 16.14
N ARG A 41 11.42 -31.35 16.89
CA ARG A 41 11.55 -30.29 17.89
C ARG A 41 11.40 -28.92 17.22
N ALA A 42 10.67 -28.01 17.87
CA ALA A 42 10.63 -26.62 17.44
C ALA A 42 12.06 -26.02 17.45
N ARG A 43 12.45 -25.41 16.33
CA ARG A 43 13.76 -24.75 16.22
C ARG A 43 13.87 -23.59 17.20
N THR A 44 14.98 -23.51 17.91
CA THR A 44 15.26 -22.34 18.77
C THR A 44 15.50 -21.07 17.95
N GLN A 45 15.40 -19.90 18.58
CA GLN A 45 15.71 -18.63 17.92
C GLN A 45 17.14 -18.61 17.34
N ARG A 46 18.12 -19.22 18.04
CA ARG A 46 19.50 -19.35 17.57
C ARG A 46 19.58 -20.18 16.28
N GLU A 47 18.98 -21.37 16.26
CA GLU A 47 18.95 -22.24 15.08
C GLU A 47 18.26 -21.55 13.89
N GLN A 48 17.18 -20.79 14.14
CA GLN A 48 16.51 -20.01 13.10
C GLN A 48 17.39 -18.87 12.56
N ALA A 49 18.09 -18.15 13.44
CA ALA A 49 19.00 -17.08 13.04
C ALA A 49 20.19 -17.62 12.22
N GLU A 50 20.82 -18.70 12.68
CA GLU A 50 21.90 -19.37 11.96
C GLU A 50 21.46 -19.87 10.59
N ALA A 51 20.25 -20.44 10.49
CA ALA A 51 19.68 -20.84 9.22
C ALA A 51 19.47 -19.66 8.26
N ARG A 52 18.98 -18.51 8.76
CA ARG A 52 18.85 -17.28 7.95
C ARG A 52 20.20 -16.78 7.43
N VAL A 53 21.22 -16.76 8.28
CA VAL A 53 22.57 -16.31 7.90
C VAL A 53 23.19 -17.29 6.90
N ARG A 54 23.12 -18.60 7.16
CA ARG A 54 23.71 -19.64 6.30
C ARG A 54 23.07 -19.69 4.91
N THR A 55 21.75 -19.45 4.82
CA THR A 55 21.03 -19.43 3.53
C THR A 55 21.29 -18.15 2.73
N GLY A 56 21.72 -17.06 3.36
CA GLY A 56 22.17 -15.82 2.70
C GLY A 56 21.11 -15.03 1.92
N ARG A 57 19.86 -15.51 1.80
CA ARG A 57 18.81 -14.84 1.01
C ARG A 57 18.28 -13.56 1.67
N ASN A 58 17.90 -13.64 2.94
CA ASN A 58 17.31 -12.53 3.69
C ASN A 58 17.77 -12.61 5.14
N VAL A 59 18.95 -12.06 5.41
CA VAL A 59 19.50 -11.94 6.77
C VAL A 59 18.69 -10.95 7.61
N PRO A 60 18.36 -9.74 7.12
CA PRO A 60 17.43 -8.86 7.83
C PRO A 60 15.98 -9.34 7.67
N PRO A 61 15.06 -8.85 8.52
CA PRO A 61 13.62 -9.00 8.30
C PRO A 61 13.20 -8.51 6.91
N LEU A 62 12.08 -9.03 6.41
CA LEU A 62 11.49 -8.55 5.17
C LEU A 62 11.13 -7.06 5.30
N PRO A 63 11.26 -6.28 4.22
CA PRO A 63 10.88 -4.88 4.23
C PRO A 63 9.38 -4.74 4.51
N ALA A 64 9.01 -3.62 5.14
CA ALA A 64 7.61 -3.32 5.41
C ALA A 64 6.82 -3.07 4.10
N PRO A 65 5.48 -3.21 4.13
CA PRO A 65 4.59 -2.78 3.05
C PRO A 65 4.76 -1.30 2.70
N GLY A 66 4.22 -0.91 1.54
CA GLY A 66 4.30 0.45 1.04
C GLY A 66 3.50 1.44 1.89
N VAL A 67 4.09 2.61 2.16
CA VAL A 67 3.43 3.75 2.81
C VAL A 67 3.37 4.90 1.83
N TYR A 68 2.15 5.29 1.47
CA TYR A 68 1.84 6.36 0.53
C TYR A 68 0.94 7.40 1.17
N ALA A 69 0.83 8.58 0.55
CA ALA A 69 0.06 9.71 1.07
C ALA A 69 -1.39 9.36 1.44
N ARG A 70 -2.02 8.44 0.70
CA ARG A 70 -3.41 8.04 0.93
C ARG A 70 -3.57 6.63 1.50
N HIS A 71 -2.50 5.83 1.58
CA HIS A 71 -2.60 4.40 1.87
C HIS A 71 -1.39 3.83 2.63
N ASN A 72 -1.63 2.95 3.59
CA ASN A 72 -0.62 2.28 4.41
C ASN A 72 -1.01 0.83 4.77
N ALA A 73 -1.69 0.14 3.85
CA ALA A 73 -2.24 -1.19 4.07
C ALA A 73 -1.27 -2.32 3.70
N VAL A 74 -1.52 -3.53 4.21
CA VAL A 74 -0.62 -4.70 4.05
C VAL A 74 -0.71 -5.37 2.67
N ASP A 75 -1.75 -5.04 1.90
CA ASP A 75 -1.98 -5.44 0.51
C ASP A 75 -1.33 -4.49 -0.50
N ILE A 76 -0.64 -3.45 0.00
CA ILE A 76 -0.03 -2.42 -0.81
C ILE A 76 1.49 -2.61 -0.82
N PRO A 77 2.09 -2.88 -2.00
CA PRO A 77 3.52 -3.08 -2.12
C PRO A 77 4.27 -1.77 -1.98
N GLY A 78 5.48 -1.81 -1.41
CA GLY A 78 6.46 -0.75 -1.56
C GLY A 78 7.03 -0.77 -2.99
N LEU A 79 7.44 0.38 -3.53
CA LEU A 79 8.03 0.44 -4.87
C LEU A 79 9.54 0.23 -4.84
N LEU A 80 10.06 -0.41 -5.88
CA LEU A 80 11.48 -0.41 -6.22
C LEU A 80 11.92 0.97 -6.75
N PRO A 81 13.23 1.22 -6.88
CA PRO A 81 13.75 2.47 -7.43
C PRO A 81 13.27 2.80 -8.85
N ASP A 82 12.85 1.78 -9.61
CA ASP A 82 12.27 1.92 -10.96
C ASP A 82 10.74 2.17 -10.95
N GLY A 83 10.13 2.22 -9.75
CA GLY A 83 8.69 2.41 -9.57
C GLY A 83 7.86 1.12 -9.65
N THR A 84 8.48 -0.03 -9.88
CA THR A 84 7.75 -1.32 -9.94
C THR A 84 7.40 -1.84 -8.54
N PRO A 85 6.32 -2.62 -8.37
CA PRO A 85 5.96 -3.22 -7.08
C PRO A 85 7.00 -4.19 -6.53
N SER A 86 7.38 -4.03 -5.27
CA SER A 86 8.29 -4.94 -4.58
C SER A 86 7.55 -6.13 -3.98
N GLU A 87 7.79 -7.30 -4.55
CA GLU A 87 7.25 -8.56 -4.05
C GLU A 87 7.73 -8.91 -2.63
N LEU A 88 8.81 -8.33 -2.13
CA LEU A 88 9.30 -8.63 -0.78
C LEU A 88 8.51 -7.92 0.33
N THR A 89 7.73 -6.90 -0.03
CA THR A 89 7.02 -6.01 0.92
C THR A 89 5.61 -6.48 1.26
N VAL A 90 5.05 -7.41 0.48
CA VAL A 90 3.67 -7.92 0.63
C VAL A 90 3.63 -9.38 1.04
N ASN A 91 2.61 -9.74 1.82
CA ASN A 91 2.40 -11.11 2.26
C ASN A 91 2.17 -12.06 1.06
N ALA A 92 2.90 -13.17 1.02
CA ALA A 92 2.82 -14.16 -0.06
C ALA A 92 1.42 -14.76 -0.24
N THR A 93 0.61 -14.84 0.82
CA THR A 93 -0.78 -15.32 0.76
C THR A 93 -1.67 -14.35 0.02
N LEU A 94 -1.53 -13.04 0.29
CA LEU A 94 -2.30 -12.00 -0.41
C LEU A 94 -1.96 -11.97 -1.89
N ARG A 95 -0.66 -12.12 -2.22
CA ARG A 95 -0.18 -12.29 -3.59
C ARG A 95 -0.79 -13.51 -4.27
N GLY A 96 -0.70 -14.67 -3.63
CA GLY A 96 -1.21 -15.93 -4.17
C GLY A 96 -2.72 -15.92 -4.43
N ARG A 97 -3.46 -15.03 -3.76
CA ARG A 97 -4.90 -14.83 -3.96
C ARG A 97 -5.24 -13.70 -4.96
N GLY A 98 -4.25 -13.00 -5.51
CA GLY A 98 -4.49 -11.82 -6.35
C GLY A 98 -5.12 -10.64 -5.60
N GLN A 99 -4.92 -10.57 -4.28
CA GLN A 99 -5.48 -9.53 -3.41
C GLN A 99 -4.48 -8.39 -3.15
N ILE A 100 -3.56 -8.16 -4.08
CA ILE A 100 -2.64 -7.02 -4.02
C ILE A 100 -3.28 -5.84 -4.71
N ARG A 101 -3.26 -4.68 -4.05
CA ARG A 101 -3.72 -3.44 -4.66
C ARG A 101 -2.55 -2.73 -5.33
N ASP A 102 -2.68 -2.53 -6.63
CA ASP A 102 -1.68 -1.75 -7.37
C ASP A 102 -1.81 -0.27 -6.99
N VAL A 103 -0.70 0.32 -6.57
CA VAL A 103 -0.60 1.76 -6.30
C VAL A 103 0.18 2.45 -7.41
N SER A 104 0.87 1.70 -8.28
CA SER A 104 1.79 2.26 -9.26
C SER A 104 1.03 2.87 -10.44
N SER A 105 0.21 2.13 -11.17
CA SER A 105 -0.33 2.62 -12.45
C SER A 105 -1.28 3.83 -12.32
N GLU A 106 -2.33 3.73 -11.50
CA GLU A 106 -3.33 4.78 -11.35
C GLU A 106 -2.81 6.00 -10.57
N ALA A 107 -2.05 5.79 -9.49
CA ALA A 107 -1.51 6.90 -8.71
C ALA A 107 -0.35 7.60 -9.43
N LEU A 108 0.49 6.89 -10.21
CA LEU A 108 1.48 7.53 -11.07
C LEU A 108 0.81 8.32 -12.20
N ALA A 109 -0.29 7.81 -12.77
CA ALA A 109 -1.07 8.57 -13.76
C ALA A 109 -1.70 9.83 -13.15
N GLU A 110 -2.24 9.74 -11.93
CA GLU A 110 -2.79 10.89 -11.23
C GLU A 110 -1.70 11.90 -10.83
N LEU A 111 -0.53 11.42 -10.41
CA LEU A 111 0.65 12.26 -10.12
C LEU A 111 1.16 12.95 -11.38
N ALA A 112 1.29 12.24 -12.50
CA ALA A 112 1.66 12.82 -13.78
C ALA A 112 0.65 13.88 -14.24
N ALA A 113 -0.65 13.63 -14.04
CA ALA A 113 -1.69 14.60 -14.32
C ALA A 113 -1.62 15.83 -13.39
N LEU A 114 -1.30 15.64 -12.10
CA LEU A 114 -1.09 16.72 -11.14
C LEU A 114 0.14 17.55 -11.51
N GLU A 115 1.23 16.91 -11.92
CA GLU A 115 2.46 17.56 -12.37
C GLU A 115 2.20 18.41 -13.63
N GLN A 116 1.49 17.88 -14.64
CA GLN A 116 1.09 18.65 -15.82
C GLN A 116 0.23 19.88 -15.47
N ARG A 117 -0.70 19.76 -14.52
CA ARG A 117 -1.50 20.90 -14.03
C ARG A 117 -0.65 21.91 -13.27
N SER A 118 0.28 21.44 -12.45
CA SER A 118 1.20 22.27 -11.67
C SER A 118 2.13 23.07 -12.59
N GLN A 119 2.68 22.45 -13.65
CA GLN A 119 3.51 23.15 -14.64
C GLN A 119 2.76 24.29 -15.35
N ARG A 120 1.45 24.11 -15.61
CA ARG A 120 0.59 25.16 -16.17
C ARG A 120 0.42 26.35 -15.22
N TRP A 121 0.35 26.09 -13.92
CA TRP A 121 0.18 27.12 -12.88
C TRP A 121 1.49 27.82 -12.51
N LEU A 122 2.61 27.11 -12.49
CA LEU A 122 3.95 27.64 -12.18
C LEU A 122 4.57 28.48 -13.32
N GLY A 123 3.86 28.66 -14.44
CA GLY A 123 4.28 29.60 -15.50
C GLY A 123 5.62 29.26 -16.16
N ARG A 124 6.09 28.01 -16.06
CA ARG A 124 7.33 27.56 -16.71
C ARG A 124 7.06 27.23 -18.18
N ASN A 125 6.61 28.23 -18.94
CA ASN A 125 6.57 28.16 -20.39
C ASN A 125 8.00 28.23 -20.92
N ALA A 126 8.54 27.08 -21.28
CA ALA A 126 9.60 27.01 -22.26
C ALA A 126 9.03 27.54 -23.59
N LYS A 127 9.53 28.70 -24.03
CA LYS A 127 9.31 29.40 -25.33
C LYS A 127 8.26 30.52 -25.34
N ASP A 128 8.66 31.72 -24.90
CA ASP A 128 8.30 33.09 -25.38
C ASP A 128 8.61 34.09 -24.23
N THR A 129 9.23 35.26 -24.34
CA THR A 129 9.60 36.18 -25.43
C THR A 129 10.72 37.09 -24.92
N GLY A 130 11.76 37.35 -25.71
CA GLY A 130 12.80 38.34 -25.38
C GLY A 130 13.93 38.44 -26.40
N LYS A 131 13.59 38.52 -27.69
CA LYS A 131 14.55 38.91 -28.74
C LYS A 131 13.97 40.11 -29.51
N LYS A 132 14.77 41.19 -29.57
CA LYS A 132 14.58 42.54 -30.18
C LYS A 132 13.67 43.50 -29.39
N ALA A 133 14.04 44.76 -29.14
CA ALA A 133 14.87 45.65 -29.96
C ALA A 133 15.83 46.52 -29.12
N GLU A 134 17.08 46.57 -29.59
CA GLU A 134 17.96 47.74 -29.50
C GLU A 134 17.34 48.85 -30.37
N ASP A 135 17.12 50.04 -29.81
CA ASP A 135 17.34 51.36 -30.41
C ASP A 135 16.56 52.49 -29.68
N ALA A 136 17.22 53.66 -29.61
CA ALA A 136 16.78 54.99 -29.14
C ALA A 136 16.90 55.25 -27.61
N ALA A 137 18.05 55.71 -27.11
CA ALA A 137 18.57 57.10 -27.15
C ALA A 137 17.91 58.03 -26.11
N GLU A 138 18.69 58.40 -25.09
CA GLU A 138 18.44 59.53 -24.18
C GLU A 138 18.39 60.87 -24.96
N PRO A 139 17.78 61.91 -24.37
CA PRO A 139 18.64 62.86 -23.66
C PRO A 139 18.06 63.41 -22.35
N GLU A 140 18.97 63.78 -21.45
CA GLU A 140 18.72 64.63 -20.29
C GLU A 140 18.55 66.11 -20.67
N HIS A 141 17.68 66.85 -19.96
CA HIS A 141 17.94 68.21 -19.44
C HIS A 141 16.75 68.82 -18.66
N GLY A 142 17.03 69.41 -17.49
CA GLY A 142 16.64 70.80 -17.19
C GLY A 142 15.43 71.08 -16.27
N GLU A 143 15.75 71.38 -15.01
CA GLU A 143 15.07 72.19 -13.98
C GLU A 143 13.88 73.11 -14.33
N ASN A 144 12.85 73.12 -13.45
CA ASN A 144 12.45 74.23 -12.54
C ASN A 144 10.93 74.32 -12.28
N GLY A 145 10.58 74.40 -10.99
CA GLY A 145 9.69 75.45 -10.49
C GLY A 145 8.24 75.10 -10.12
N ALA A 146 7.91 75.43 -8.87
CA ALA A 146 6.64 75.96 -8.36
C ALA A 146 5.73 75.05 -7.50
N ASN A 147 5.86 75.32 -6.19
CA ASN A 147 4.92 75.24 -5.07
C ASN A 147 3.41 75.21 -5.35
N GLY A 148 2.70 74.56 -4.41
CA GLY A 148 1.28 74.73 -4.09
C GLY A 148 0.79 73.54 -3.24
N GLU A 149 1.23 73.41 -1.99
CA GLU A 149 0.49 73.81 -0.78
C GLU A 149 -0.94 73.23 -0.62
N ASN A 150 -1.11 72.59 0.54
CA ASN A 150 -2.29 72.49 1.41
C ASN A 150 -3.25 71.29 1.28
N GLY A 151 -3.47 70.65 2.43
CA GLY A 151 -4.74 69.97 2.72
C GLY A 151 -4.63 68.77 3.64
N GLU A 152 -4.42 69.02 4.93
CA GLU A 152 -4.48 68.02 5.99
C GLU A 152 -5.85 67.33 6.11
N ASN A 153 -5.81 66.09 6.62
CA ASN A 153 -6.43 65.65 7.89
C ASN A 153 -7.49 64.52 7.90
N ALA A 154 -7.30 63.68 8.92
CA ALA A 154 -8.24 62.88 9.71
C ALA A 154 -8.93 61.67 9.02
N ALA A 155 -8.56 60.43 9.37
CA ALA A 155 -8.90 59.69 10.59
C ALA A 155 -10.29 59.03 10.56
N SER A 156 -10.31 57.71 10.77
CA SER A 156 -11.31 56.90 11.51
C SER A 156 -11.27 55.47 10.95
N ALA A 157 -10.52 54.55 11.56
CA ALA A 157 -11.04 53.62 12.57
C ALA A 157 -12.25 52.80 12.08
N ASN A 158 -12.05 51.50 11.83
CA ASN A 158 -12.86 50.51 12.53
C ASN A 158 -12.15 49.15 12.62
N SER A 159 -12.06 48.71 13.86
CA SER A 159 -11.64 47.40 14.32
C SER A 159 -12.82 46.41 14.28
N ARG A 160 -12.51 45.17 14.68
CA ARG A 160 -13.37 43.98 14.89
C ARG A 160 -13.33 43.03 13.68
N GLY A 161 -12.86 41.80 13.78
CA GLY A 161 -12.58 40.97 14.94
C GLY A 161 -13.32 39.63 14.80
N VAL A 162 -12.65 38.59 15.28
CA VAL A 162 -13.17 37.27 15.67
C VAL A 162 -13.20 36.21 14.57
N ALA A 163 -12.12 35.42 14.60
CA ALA A 163 -12.02 34.08 14.08
C ALA A 163 -12.95 33.10 14.82
N LYS A 164 -13.36 32.06 14.11
CA LYS A 164 -13.76 30.78 14.66
C LYS A 164 -13.05 29.69 13.86
#